data_AF-A0A929UN63-F1
#
_entry.id   AF-A0A929UN63-F1
#
_cell.length_a   1.000
_cell.length_b   1.000
_cell.length_c   1.000
_cell.angle_alpha   90.00
_cell.angle_beta   90.00
_cell.angle_gamma   90.00
#
_symmetry.space_group_name_H-M   'P 1'
#
loop_
_entity.id
_entity.type
_entity.pdbx_description
1 polymer ?
#
loop_
_entity_poly.entity_id
_entity_poly.type
_entity_poly.pdbx_seq_one_letter_code
_entity_poly.pdbx_strand_id
1 'polypeptide(L)'
;MTAKPVYNPIESVSTLASVIHDIKQAYGKDVERFQPGIVSCRSLAIFNPLMDICMEKSEEVLNGKGLDSCYDIICDNVRAMEDDFEELRNFLLMGTAFNYGCSKGDYVDRCHFLLNQLRSSIECVVFYPNVCIGRLVRDAA
;
A
#
# COMPACT_ATOMS: atom_id res chain seq x y z
N MET A 1 -21.96 23.91 -11.17
CA MET A 1 -21.68 22.73 -10.33
C MET A 1 -20.21 22.76 -9.98
N THR A 2 -19.85 23.12 -8.75
CA THR A 2 -18.47 22.98 -8.27
C THR A 2 -18.25 21.49 -7.99
N ALA A 3 -17.44 20.83 -8.83
CA ALA A 3 -16.97 19.50 -8.52
C ALA A 3 -16.31 19.57 -7.14
N LYS A 4 -16.79 18.78 -6.18
CA LYS A 4 -16.02 18.55 -4.96
C LYS A 4 -14.63 18.08 -5.42
N PRO A 5 -13.53 18.62 -4.87
CA PRO A 5 -12.24 18.02 -5.13
C PRO A 5 -12.37 16.54 -4.75
N VAL A 6 -12.19 15.67 -5.74
CA VAL A 6 -12.07 14.24 -5.50
C VAL A 6 -10.80 14.14 -4.68
N TYR A 7 -10.95 13.86 -3.38
CA TYR A 7 -9.80 13.70 -2.49
C TYR A 7 -8.87 12.66 -3.10
N ASN A 8 -7.69 13.10 -3.54
CA ASN A 8 -6.69 12.22 -4.08
C ASN A 8 -5.72 11.87 -2.92
N PRO A 9 -5.76 10.63 -2.40
CA PRO A 9 -4.99 10.20 -1.23
C PRO A 9 -3.46 10.18 -1.45
N ILE A 10 -2.98 10.48 -2.65
CA ILE A 10 -1.57 10.46 -3.04
C ILE A 10 -1.08 11.78 -3.65
N GLU A 11 -1.73 12.91 -3.36
CA GLU A 11 -1.27 14.24 -3.83
C GLU A 11 0.15 14.61 -3.36
N SER A 12 0.61 13.99 -2.27
CA SER A 12 1.94 14.19 -1.71
C SER A 12 2.37 12.99 -0.88
N VAL A 13 3.68 12.88 -0.61
CA VAL A 13 4.24 11.90 0.34
C VAL A 13 3.59 12.03 1.72
N SER A 14 3.28 13.25 2.18
CA SER A 14 2.59 13.47 3.46
C SER A 14 1.14 12.97 3.46
N THR A 15 0.42 13.10 2.35
CA THR A 15 -0.95 12.59 2.21
C THR A 15 -0.92 11.06 2.24
N LEU A 16 -0.02 10.43 1.49
CA LEU A 16 0.19 8.98 1.50
C LEU A 16 0.53 8.47 2.91
N ALA A 17 1.47 9.13 3.61
CA ALA A 17 1.84 8.75 4.96
C ALA A 17 0.64 8.81 5.94
N SER A 18 -0.25 9.79 5.76
CA SER A 18 -1.48 9.93 6.55
C SER A 18 -2.45 8.79 6.27
N VAL A 19 -2.67 8.44 5.00
CA VAL A 19 -3.55 7.32 4.61
C VAL A 19 -3.01 5.98 5.10
N ILE A 20 -1.70 5.75 4.98
CA ILE A 20 -1.04 4.55 5.54
C ILE A 20 -1.24 4.50 7.06
N HIS A 21 -1.13 5.63 7.76
CA HIS A 21 -1.41 5.70 9.20
C HIS A 21 -2.88 5.36 9.53
N ASP A 22 -3.83 5.85 8.74
CA ASP A 22 -5.25 5.55 8.92
C ASP A 22 -5.56 4.05 8.73
N ILE A 23 -4.91 3.39 7.76
CA ILE A 23 -5.03 1.93 7.59
C ILE A 23 -4.46 1.20 8.81
N LYS A 24 -3.30 1.61 9.33
CA LYS A 24 -2.72 1.04 10.57
C LYS A 24 -3.68 1.15 11.75
N GLN A 25 -4.26 2.33 11.96
CA GLN A 25 -5.24 2.55 13.03
C GLN A 25 -6.51 1.72 12.85
N ALA A 26 -7.03 1.66 11.62
CA ALA A 26 -8.21 0.87 11.30
C ALA A 26 -7.95 -0.62 11.57
N TYR A 27 -6.77 -1.12 11.19
CA TYR A 27 -6.39 -2.51 11.39
C TYR A 27 -6.21 -2.85 12.87
N GLY A 28 -5.57 -1.98 13.66
CA GLY A 28 -5.50 -2.17 15.11
C GLY A 28 -6.89 -2.32 15.76
N LYS A 29 -7.84 -1.46 15.36
CA LYS A 29 -9.24 -1.53 15.83
C LYS A 29 -9.99 -2.76 15.31
N ASP A 30 -9.69 -3.19 14.09
CA ASP A 30 -10.20 -4.44 13.55
C ASP A 30 -9.68 -5.57 14.45
N VAL A 31 -8.36 -5.68 14.70
CA VAL A 31 -7.66 -6.73 15.51
C VAL A 31 -8.19 -6.84 16.95
N GLU A 32 -8.47 -5.72 17.61
CA GLU A 32 -9.13 -5.72 18.91
C GLU A 32 -10.46 -6.48 18.88
N ARG A 33 -11.22 -6.32 17.79
CA ARG A 33 -12.55 -6.90 17.59
C ARG A 33 -12.54 -8.21 16.80
N PHE A 34 -11.39 -8.67 16.32
CA PHE A 34 -11.28 -9.88 15.50
C PHE A 34 -11.84 -11.09 16.23
N GLN A 35 -12.73 -11.78 15.54
CA GLN A 35 -13.10 -13.17 15.80
C GLN A 35 -12.55 -14.03 14.64
N PRO A 36 -12.27 -15.33 14.86
CA PRO A 36 -11.86 -16.22 13.79
C PRO A 36 -12.82 -16.17 12.60
N GLY A 37 -12.27 -15.97 11.39
CA GLY A 37 -13.04 -15.91 10.15
C GLY A 37 -13.65 -14.54 9.81
N ILE A 38 -13.43 -13.50 10.62
CA ILE A 38 -13.82 -12.12 10.28
C ILE A 38 -12.68 -11.44 9.50
N VAL A 39 -13.04 -10.70 8.45
CA VAL A 39 -12.16 -9.92 7.58
C VAL A 39 -11.96 -8.50 8.12
N SER A 40 -10.84 -7.84 7.80
CA SER A 40 -10.52 -6.46 8.21
C SER A 40 -11.33 -5.41 7.44
N CYS A 41 -12.65 -5.37 7.64
CA CYS A 41 -13.55 -4.55 6.82
C CYS A 41 -13.22 -3.05 6.82
N ARG A 42 -12.78 -2.48 7.94
CA ARG A 42 -12.46 -1.04 8.02
C ARG A 42 -11.16 -0.73 7.31
N SER A 43 -10.16 -1.58 7.53
CA SER A 43 -8.86 -1.47 6.87
C SER A 43 -9.00 -1.57 5.36
N LEU A 44 -9.78 -2.55 4.88
CA LEU A 44 -10.06 -2.75 3.44
C LEU A 44 -10.83 -1.59 2.81
N ALA A 45 -11.74 -0.94 3.56
CA ALA A 45 -12.50 0.21 3.05
C ALA A 45 -11.61 1.43 2.76
N ILE A 46 -10.44 1.53 3.39
CA ILE A 46 -9.44 2.58 3.14
C ILE A 46 -8.40 2.08 2.11
N PHE A 47 -7.99 0.82 2.25
CA PHE A 47 -6.98 0.21 1.40
C PHE A 47 -7.41 0.03 -0.06
N ASN A 48 -8.63 -0.44 -0.33
CA ASN A 48 -9.07 -0.69 -1.72
C ASN A 48 -9.08 0.60 -2.57
N PRO A 49 -9.63 1.75 -2.10
CA PRO A 49 -9.54 2.99 -2.86
C PRO A 49 -8.09 3.45 -3.10
N LEU A 50 -7.19 3.25 -2.13
CA LEU A 50 -5.76 3.56 -2.32
C LEU A 50 -5.16 2.69 -3.44
N MET A 51 -5.45 1.39 -3.42
CA MET A 51 -5.00 0.44 -4.44
C MET A 51 -5.48 0.86 -5.83
N ASP A 52 -6.79 1.10 -6.00
CA ASP A 52 -7.36 1.48 -7.30
C ASP A 52 -6.67 2.73 -7.89
N ILE A 53 -6.44 3.75 -7.03
CA ILE A 53 -5.79 4.99 -7.44
C ILE A 53 -4.31 4.78 -7.80
N CYS A 54 -3.59 3.95 -7.05
CA CYS A 54 -2.20 3.64 -7.35
C CYS A 54 -2.05 2.81 -8.63
N MET A 55 -2.99 1.92 -8.94
CA MET A 55 -3.01 1.18 -10.22
C MET A 55 -3.28 2.12 -11.40
N GLU A 56 -4.21 3.06 -11.27
CA GLU A 56 -4.43 4.08 -12.32
C GLU A 56 -3.16 4.93 -12.54
N LYS A 57 -2.47 5.29 -11.45
CA LYS A 57 -1.20 6.03 -11.56
C LYS A 57 -0.05 5.23 -12.15
N SER A 58 0.07 3.94 -11.88
CA SER A 58 1.13 3.12 -12.51
C SER A 58 0.93 3.04 -14.03
N GLU A 59 -0.31 2.92 -14.51
CA GLU A 59 -0.62 2.95 -15.93
C GLU A 59 -0.25 4.30 -16.57
N GLU A 60 -0.57 5.43 -15.93
CA GLU A 60 -0.16 6.76 -16.39
C GLU A 60 1.36 6.88 -16.51
N VAL A 61 2.10 6.39 -15.50
CA VAL A 61 3.57 6.44 -15.46
C VAL A 61 4.18 5.60 -16.58
N LEU A 62 3.67 4.40 -16.82
CA LEU A 62 4.15 3.53 -17.91
C LEU A 62 3.87 4.14 -19.29
N ASN A 63 2.66 4.65 -19.51
CA ASN A 63 2.25 5.24 -20.78
C ASN A 63 3.00 6.54 -21.11
N GLY A 64 3.38 7.34 -20.10
CA GLY A 64 4.05 8.62 -20.28
C GLY A 64 5.54 8.55 -20.61
N LYS A 65 6.18 7.38 -20.47
CA LYS A 65 7.66 7.26 -20.46
C LYS A 65 8.30 6.85 -21.78
N GLY A 66 7.58 6.17 -22.69
CA GLY A 66 8.17 5.64 -23.93
C GLY A 66 9.34 4.66 -23.67
N LEU A 67 10.16 4.37 -24.71
CA LEU A 67 11.36 3.52 -24.63
C LEU A 67 12.56 4.27 -24.01
N ASP A 68 12.36 4.91 -22.87
CA ASP A 68 13.44 5.59 -22.14
C ASP A 68 14.37 4.55 -21.48
N SER A 69 15.63 4.92 -21.25
CA SER A 69 16.65 4.07 -20.61
C SER A 69 16.26 3.59 -19.19
N CYS A 70 15.29 4.25 -18.56
CA CYS A 70 14.76 3.92 -17.25
C CYS A 70 13.48 3.06 -17.31
N TYR A 71 12.98 2.70 -18.49
CA TYR A 71 11.71 1.99 -18.65
C TYR A 71 11.70 0.64 -17.91
N ASP A 72 12.80 -0.11 -17.96
CA ASP A 72 12.94 -1.39 -17.25
C ASP A 72 12.83 -1.21 -15.73
N ILE A 73 13.48 -0.17 -15.18
CA ILE A 73 13.42 0.16 -13.74
C ILE A 73 11.98 0.50 -13.33
N ILE A 74 11.27 1.26 -14.16
CA ILE A 74 9.88 1.65 -13.90
C ILE A 74 8.98 0.42 -13.91
N CYS A 75 9.14 -0.48 -14.89
CA CYS A 75 8.39 -1.73 -14.95
C CYS A 75 8.62 -2.59 -13.70
N ASP A 76 9.87 -2.71 -13.26
CA ASP A 76 10.22 -3.47 -12.06
C ASP A 76 9.61 -2.85 -10.79
N ASN A 77 9.64 -1.51 -10.67
CA ASN A 77 9.00 -0.80 -9.56
C ASN A 77 7.47 -0.98 -9.55
N VAL A 78 6.83 -0.93 -10.72
CA VAL A 78 5.37 -1.14 -10.83
C VAL A 78 5.00 -2.56 -10.41
N ARG A 79 5.72 -3.57 -10.90
CA ARG A 79 5.49 -4.97 -10.50
C ARG A 79 5.65 -5.18 -8.99
N ALA A 80 6.70 -4.63 -8.40
CA ALA A 80 6.92 -4.73 -6.96
C ALA A 80 5.80 -4.05 -6.15
N MET A 81 5.29 -2.90 -6.62
CA MET A 81 4.13 -2.24 -6.00
C MET A 81 2.86 -3.09 -6.11
N GLU A 82 2.62 -3.71 -7.26
CA GLU A 82 1.48 -4.63 -7.47
C GLU A 82 1.55 -5.84 -6.53
N ASP A 83 2.72 -6.47 -6.42
CA ASP A 83 2.96 -7.60 -5.52
C ASP A 83 2.72 -7.20 -4.05
N ASP A 84 3.19 -6.02 -3.63
CA ASP A 84 2.98 -5.50 -2.28
C ASP A 84 1.50 -5.24 -1.97
N PHE A 85 0.74 -4.71 -2.95
CA PHE A 85 -0.71 -4.55 -2.83
C PHE A 85 -1.40 -5.91 -2.70
N GLU A 86 -1.05 -6.89 -3.53
CA GLU A 86 -1.64 -8.22 -3.48
C GLU A 86 -1.33 -8.92 -2.15
N GLU A 87 -0.09 -8.87 -1.67
CA GLU A 87 0.31 -9.46 -0.39
C GLU A 87 -0.48 -8.84 0.77
N LEU A 88 -0.56 -7.50 0.85
CA LEU A 88 -1.30 -6.82 1.91
C LEU A 88 -2.81 -7.11 1.81
N ARG A 89 -3.39 -7.12 0.60
CA ARG A 89 -4.80 -7.46 0.40
C ARG A 89 -5.11 -8.85 0.91
N ASN A 90 -4.31 -9.84 0.51
CA ASN A 90 -4.46 -11.22 0.93
C ASN A 90 -4.31 -11.37 2.45
N PHE A 91 -3.38 -10.62 3.06
CA PHE A 91 -3.22 -10.57 4.51
C PHE A 91 -4.44 -9.98 5.22
N LEU A 92 -5.00 -8.87 4.72
CA LEU A 92 -6.19 -8.22 5.29
C LEU A 92 -7.47 -9.06 5.14
N LEU A 93 -7.53 -9.90 4.09
CA LEU A 93 -8.61 -10.85 3.79
C LEU A 93 -8.49 -12.16 4.58
N MET A 94 -7.28 -12.60 4.91
CA MET A 94 -7.07 -13.78 5.75
C MET A 94 -7.63 -13.50 7.15
N GLY A 95 -8.84 -14.00 7.41
CA GLY A 95 -9.34 -14.10 8.77
C GLY A 95 -8.37 -14.90 9.64
N THR A 96 -8.28 -14.59 10.93
CA THR A 96 -7.34 -15.20 11.91
C THR A 96 -7.49 -16.71 12.11
N ALA A 97 -8.35 -17.38 11.33
CA ALA A 97 -8.69 -18.79 11.45
C ALA A 97 -7.52 -19.74 11.15
N PHE A 98 -6.44 -19.28 10.51
CA PHE A 98 -5.37 -20.17 10.02
C PHE A 98 -4.08 -20.23 10.86
N ASN A 99 -3.83 -19.31 11.81
CA ASN A 99 -2.58 -19.33 12.59
C ASN A 99 -2.82 -19.62 14.07
N TYR A 100 -2.91 -20.90 14.41
CA TYR A 100 -2.74 -21.39 15.78
C TYR A 100 -1.34 -20.98 16.28
N GLY A 101 -1.28 -20.00 17.19
CA GLY A 101 -0.02 -19.57 17.84
C GLY A 101 0.39 -18.11 17.61
N CYS A 102 -0.27 -17.38 16.70
CA CYS A 102 -0.04 -15.93 16.57
C CYS A 102 -0.84 -15.15 17.60
N SER A 103 -0.18 -14.22 18.30
CA SER A 103 -0.84 -13.22 19.13
C SER A 103 -1.47 -12.13 18.25
N LYS A 104 -2.43 -11.39 18.81
CA LYS A 104 -2.98 -10.18 18.16
C LYS A 104 -1.89 -9.16 17.83
N GLY A 105 -0.85 -9.07 18.66
CA GLY A 105 0.30 -8.19 18.41
C GLY A 105 1.05 -8.56 17.13
N ASP A 106 1.28 -9.86 16.90
CA ASP A 106 2.00 -10.35 15.72
C ASP A 106 1.28 -9.97 14.40
N TYR A 107 -0.05 -9.97 14.41
CA TYR A 107 -0.85 -9.51 13.27
C TYR A 107 -0.70 -8.01 13.03
N VAL A 108 -0.74 -7.20 14.08
CA VAL A 108 -0.56 -5.74 13.98
C VAL A 108 0.84 -5.42 13.46
N ASP A 109 1.86 -6.07 14.00
CA ASP A 109 3.25 -5.87 13.60
C ASP A 109 3.48 -6.29 12.14
N ARG A 110 2.90 -7.43 11.71
CA ARG A 110 2.96 -7.85 10.30
C ARG A 110 2.24 -6.87 9.38
N CYS A 111 1.06 -6.37 9.77
CA CYS A 111 0.34 -5.37 8.99
C CYS A 111 1.17 -4.08 8.84
N HIS A 112 1.78 -3.61 9.94
CA HIS A 112 2.62 -2.42 9.93
C HIS A 112 3.84 -2.58 9.03
N PHE A 113 4.47 -3.75 9.05
CA PHE A 113 5.58 -4.09 8.16
C PHE A 113 5.15 -4.01 6.69
N LEU A 114 4.08 -4.71 6.31
CA LEU A 114 3.57 -4.71 4.93
C LEU A 114 3.16 -3.31 4.46
N LEU A 115 2.53 -2.51 5.33
CA LEU A 115 2.16 -1.12 5.02
C LEU A 115 3.37 -0.21 4.81
N ASN A 116 4.48 -0.42 5.52
CA ASN A 116 5.71 0.33 5.31
C ASN A 116 6.42 -0.06 4.01
N GLN A 117 6.40 -1.35 3.67
CA GLN A 117 6.89 -1.87 2.41
C GLN A 117 6.09 -1.26 1.23
N LEU A 118 4.76 -1.40 1.27
CA LEU A 118 3.86 -0.83 0.28
C LEU A 118 4.05 0.69 0.11
N ARG A 119 4.19 1.43 1.21
CA ARG A 119 4.47 2.87 1.16
C ARG A 119 5.71 3.17 0.32
N SER A 120 6.80 2.42 0.54
CA SER A 120 8.07 2.63 -0.17
C SER A 120 7.91 2.37 -1.67
N SER A 121 7.15 1.34 -2.04
CA SER A 121 6.87 0.99 -3.43
C SER A 121 5.98 2.02 -4.13
N ILE A 122 4.92 2.51 -3.46
CA ILE A 122 4.10 3.62 -3.97
C ILE A 122 4.96 4.87 -4.16
N GLU A 123 5.85 5.20 -3.20
CA GLU A 123 6.71 6.36 -3.34
C GLU A 123 7.65 6.24 -4.56
N CYS A 124 8.17 5.05 -4.83
CA CYS A 124 8.97 4.79 -6.03
C CYS A 124 8.17 4.91 -7.31
N VAL A 125 6.92 4.47 -7.37
CA VAL A 125 6.14 4.53 -8.62
C VAL A 125 5.58 5.93 -8.86
N VAL A 126 4.98 6.53 -7.84
CA VAL A 126 4.17 7.75 -7.96
C VAL A 126 5.01 9.02 -7.88
N PHE A 127 5.99 9.07 -6.97
CA PHE A 127 6.77 10.30 -6.73
C PHE A 127 8.18 10.23 -7.33
N TYR A 128 8.79 9.04 -7.36
CA TYR A 128 10.19 8.86 -7.76
C TYR A 128 10.39 7.72 -8.79
N PRO A 129 9.67 7.70 -9.94
CA PRO A 129 9.64 6.56 -10.88
C PRO A 129 11.00 6.10 -11.40
N ASN A 130 11.99 6.99 -11.43
CA ASN A 130 13.35 6.68 -11.89
C ASN A 130 14.26 6.10 -10.79
N VAL A 131 13.77 5.91 -9.57
CA VAL A 131 14.53 5.42 -8.41
C VAL A 131 14.10 3.99 -8.09
N CYS A 132 15.04 3.06 -7.98
CA CYS A 132 14.74 1.69 -7.58
C CYS A 132 14.28 1.61 -6.11
N ILE A 133 13.29 0.75 -5.81
CA ILE A 133 12.78 0.49 -4.45
C ILE A 133 13.89 0.17 -3.44
N GLY A 134 14.94 -0.54 -3.84
CA GLY A 134 16.09 -0.86 -2.98
C GLY A 134 17.01 0.30 -2.60
N ARG A 135 16.84 1.51 -3.16
CA ARG A 135 17.62 2.72 -2.82
C ARG A 135 16.94 3.58 -1.75
N LEU A 136 15.60 3.75 -1.78
CA LEU A 136 14.89 4.49 -0.74
C LEU A 136 15.03 3.84 0.65
N VAL A 137 15.12 2.51 0.71
CA VAL A 137 15.30 1.76 1.96
C VAL A 137 16.68 2.01 2.61
N ARG A 138 17.71 2.39 1.84
CA ARG A 138 19.06 2.66 2.38
C ARG A 138 19.24 4.08 2.90
N ASP A 139 18.48 5.04 2.40
CA ASP A 139 18.61 6.46 2.78
C ASP A 139 17.78 6.81 4.03
N ALA A 140 17.02 5.85 4.58
CA ALA A 140 16.21 6.00 5.79
C ALA A 140 16.79 5.33 7.05
N ALA A 141 18.06 4.88 7.00
CA ALA A 141 18.77 4.21 8.11
C ALA A 141 19.86 5.10 8.73
#